data_AF-A0A9R1IV45-F1
#
_entry.id   AF-A0A9R1IV45-F1
#
_cell.length_a   1.000
_cell.length_b   1.000
_cell.length_c   1.000
_cell.angle_alpha   90.00
_cell.angle_beta   90.00
_cell.angle_gamma   90.00
#
_symmetry.space_group_name_H-M   'P 1'
#
loop_
_entity.id
_entity.type
_entity.pdbx_description
1 polymer ?
#
loop_
_entity_poly.entity_id
_entity_poly.type
_entity_poly.pdbx_seq_one_letter_code
_entity_poly.pdbx_strand_id
1 'polypeptide(L)' 'MEPAIFISLANYLRRERLVCGTRIKVEEKLAFFMYMLSPNASFEDLQGQFGHNNENYHRHMKHFLKRLSQPSTIDL' A
#
# COMPACT_ATOMS: atom_id res chain seq x y z
N MET A 1 -10.81 8.74 -3.63
CA MET A 1 -9.53 9.39 -3.96
C MET A 1 -9.55 9.74 -5.44
N GLU A 2 -9.12 10.95 -5.80
CA GLU A 2 -9.01 11.36 -7.20
C GLU A 2 -8.06 10.44 -8.00
N PRO A 3 -8.46 9.94 -9.20
CA PRO A 3 -7.64 8.99 -9.97
C PRO A 3 -6.23 9.50 -10.28
N ALA A 4 -6.08 10.79 -10.57
CA ALA A 4 -4.77 11.39 -10.86
C ALA A 4 -3.82 11.35 -9.65
N ILE A 5 -4.34 11.56 -8.44
CA ILE A 5 -3.56 11.49 -7.21
C ILE A 5 -3.12 10.06 -6.95
N PHE A 6 -4.04 9.09 -7.13
CA PHE A 6 -3.73 7.67 -6.96
C PHE A 6 -2.62 7.21 -7.91
N ILE A 7 -2.72 7.57 -9.19
CA ILE A 7 -1.72 7.21 -10.21
C ILE A 7 -0.37 7.86 -9.91
N SER A 8 -0.35 9.15 -9.57
CA SER A 8 0.88 9.87 -9.23
C SER A 8 1.59 9.22 -8.04
N LEU A 9 0.83 8.87 -7.00
CA LEU A 9 1.38 8.24 -5.80
C LEU A 9 1.89 6.81 -6.07
N ALA A 10 1.14 6.01 -6.85
CA ALA A 10 1.60 4.69 -7.27
C ALA A 10 2.89 4.75 -8.10
N ASN A 11 3.01 5.74 -8.99
CA ASN A 11 4.21 5.97 -9.77
C ASN A 11 5.40 6.39 -8.91
N TYR A 12 5.20 7.26 -7.92
CA TYR A 12 6.24 7.62 -6.96
C TYR A 12 6.75 6.39 -6.19
N LEU A 13 5.84 5.59 -5.61
CA LEU A 13 6.17 4.38 -4.87
C LEU A 13 6.95 3.35 -5.70
N ARG A 14 6.65 3.27 -7.00
CA ARG A 14 7.36 2.45 -7.98
C ARG A 14 8.75 3.02 -8.28
N ARG A 15 8.85 4.30 -8.61
CA ARG A 15 10.09 4.98 -8.99
C ARG A 15 11.13 4.92 -7.87
N GLU A 16 10.72 5.23 -6.65
CA GLU A 16 11.57 5.21 -5.45
C GLU A 16 11.79 3.80 -4.89
N ARG A 17 11.21 2.78 -5.54
CA ARG A 17 11.30 1.37 -5.17
C ARG A 17 10.87 1.07 -3.73
N LEU A 18 10.02 1.91 -3.15
CA LEU A 18 9.64 1.85 -1.73
C LEU A 18 8.88 0.58 -1.40
N VAL A 19 8.05 0.07 -2.31
CA VAL A 19 7.18 -1.10 -2.08
C VAL A 19 7.35 -2.19 -3.14
N CYS A 20 8.59 -2.36 -3.59
CA CYS A 20 8.99 -3.45 -4.50
C CYS A 20 8.90 -4.84 -3.84
N GLY A 21 8.89 -5.89 -4.67
CA GLY A 21 9.34 -7.23 -4.24
C GLY A 21 8.25 -8.25 -3.89
N THR A 22 7.07 -8.19 -4.49
CA THR A 22 6.01 -9.19 -4.26
C THR A 22 5.20 -9.43 -5.53
N ARG A 23 4.47 -10.55 -5.61
CA ARG A 23 3.56 -10.86 -6.73
C ARG A 23 2.40 -9.86 -6.93
N ILE A 24 2.14 -9.00 -5.94
CA ILE A 24 1.06 -8.00 -5.92
C ILE A 24 1.56 -6.66 -6.49
N LYS A 25 0.73 -6.00 -7.32
CA LYS A 25 1.04 -4.70 -7.94
C LYS A 25 1.17 -3.58 -6.91
N VAL A 26 1.92 -2.53 -7.24
CA VAL A 26 2.10 -1.36 -6.36
C VAL A 26 0.76 -0.67 -6.10
N GLU A 27 -0.08 -0.59 -7.12
CA GLU A 27 -1.44 -0.05 -7.07
C GLU A 27 -2.32 -0.82 -6.10
N GLU A 28 -2.28 -2.16 -6.10
CA GLU A 28 -3.02 -2.99 -5.15
C GLU A 28 -2.58 -2.75 -3.71
N LYS A 29 -1.27 -2.67 -3.46
CA LYS A 29 -0.76 -2.36 -2.12
C LYS A 29 -1.21 -0.97 -1.65
N LEU A 30 -1.20 0.00 -2.55
CA LEU A 30 -1.69 1.35 -2.27
C LEU A 30 -3.20 1.33 -1.98
N ALA A 31 -3.98 0.55 -2.74
CA ALA A 31 -5.40 0.37 -2.51
C ALA A 31 -5.68 -0.25 -1.14
N PHE A 32 -4.94 -1.29 -0.73
CA PHE A 32 -5.07 -1.88 0.61
C PHE A 32 -4.80 -0.85 1.70
N PHE A 33 -3.72 -0.06 1.55
CA PHE A 33 -3.36 0.99 2.50
C PHE A 33 -4.46 2.05 2.63
N MET A 34 -4.95 2.58 1.51
CA MET A 34 -6.01 3.58 1.50
C MET A 34 -7.33 3.03 2.06
N TYR A 35 -7.62 1.76 1.79
CA TYR A 35 -8.80 1.09 2.33
C TYR A 35 -8.72 0.99 3.86
N MET A 36 -7.57 0.60 4.42
CA MET A 36 -7.39 0.51 5.89
C MET A 36 -7.35 1.86 6.61
N LEU A 37 -7.04 2.96 5.91
CA LEU A 37 -7.18 4.30 6.46
C LEU A 37 -8.65 4.75 6.57
N SER A 38 -9.58 4.03 5.95
CA SER A 38 -11.00 4.25 6.15
C SER A 38 -11.38 3.89 7.59
N PRO A 39 -12.13 4.75 8.31
CA PRO A 39 -12.44 4.55 9.73
C PRO A 39 -13.21 3.26 10.08
N ASN A 40 -13.67 2.48 9.08
CA ASN A 40 -14.46 1.26 9.28
C ASN A 40 -13.92 0.02 8.55
N ALA A 41 -12.69 0.03 8.02
CA ALA A 41 -12.17 -1.12 7.28
C ALA A 41 -11.50 -2.16 8.20
N SER A 42 -12.06 -3.37 8.26
CA SER A 42 -11.42 -4.53 8.90
C SER A 42 -10.57 -5.33 7.90
N PHE A 43 -9.72 -6.24 8.40
CA PHE A 43 -9.01 -7.21 7.56
C PHE A 43 -9.96 -8.20 6.86
N GLU A 44 -11.11 -8.51 7.46
CA GLU A 44 -12.14 -9.34 6.84
C GLU A 44 -12.77 -8.64 5.63
N ASP A 45 -12.98 -7.32 5.72
CA ASP A 45 -13.47 -6.52 4.59
C ASP A 45 -12.43 -6.47 3.45
N LEU A 46 -11.14 -6.38 3.77
CA LEU A 46 -10.05 -6.50 2.79
C LEU A 46 -10.04 -7.87 2.11
N GLN A 47 -10.27 -8.94 2.87
CA GLN A 47 -10.36 -10.29 2.33
C GLN A 47 -11.54 -10.43 1.37
N GLY A 48 -12.70 -9.90 1.73
CA GLY A 48 -13.88 -9.87 0.86
C GLY A 48 -13.67 -9.04 -0.42
N GLN A 49 -13.00 -7.89 -0.31
CA GLN A 49 -12.83 -6.96 -1.42
C GLN A 49 -11.72 -7.34 -2.41
N PHE A 50 -10.62 -7.95 -1.94
CA PHE A 50 -9.42 -8.20 -2.74
C PHE A 50 -8.95 -9.67 -2.79
N GLY A 51 -9.60 -10.56 -2.03
CA GLY A 51 -9.45 -12.02 -2.21
C GLY A 51 -8.14 -12.65 -1.72
N HIS A 52 -7.30 -11.94 -0.97
CA HIS A 52 -6.12 -12.53 -0.31
C HIS A 52 -6.42 -12.96 1.13
N ASN A 53 -5.58 -13.83 1.70
CA ASN A 53 -5.69 -14.22 3.10
C ASN A 53 -5.19 -13.10 4.05
N ASN A 54 -5.68 -13.13 5.31
CA ASN A 54 -5.39 -12.09 6.30
C ASN A 54 -3.89 -11.97 6.67
N GLU A 55 -3.15 -13.07 6.70
CA GLU A 55 -1.71 -13.05 6.95
C GLU A 55 -0.91 -12.33 5.85
N ASN A 56 -1.33 -12.44 4.59
CA ASN A 56 -0.71 -11.74 3.48
C ASN A 56 -0.95 -10.23 3.61
N TYR A 57 -2.15 -9.79 3.97
CA TYR A 57 -2.43 -8.37 4.20
C TYR A 57 -1.60 -7.78 5.33
N HIS A 58 -1.56 -8.44 6.50
CA HIS A 58 -0.79 -7.95 7.64
C HIS A 58 0.70 -7.79 7.28
N ARG A 59 1.27 -8.76 6.56
CA ARG A 59 2.66 -8.73 6.10
C ARG A 59 2.92 -7.62 5.09
N HIS A 60 2.05 -7.47 4.08
CA HIS A 60 2.18 -6.41 3.07
C HIS A 60 2.05 -5.02 3.70
N MET A 61 1.13 -4.86 4.65
CA MET A 61 0.90 -3.60 5.35
C MET A 61 2.06 -3.20 6.23
N LYS A 62 2.57 -4.14 7.05
CA LYS A 62 3.73 -3.90 7.91
C LYS A 62 4.97 -3.53 7.09
N HIS A 63 5.17 -4.16 5.94
CA HIS A 63 6.25 -3.80 5.02
C HIS A 63 6.04 -2.41 4.39
N PHE A 64 4.82 -2.07 3.99
CA PHE A 64 4.46 -0.77 3.41
C PHE A 64 4.71 0.38 4.39
N LEU A 65 4.19 0.28 5.62
CA LEU A 65 4.39 1.26 6.69
C LEU A 65 5.88 1.41 7.04
N LYS A 66 6.60 0.30 7.22
CA LYS A 66 8.04 0.34 7.51
C LYS A 66 8.83 1.10 6.44
N ARG A 67 8.42 0.99 5.17
CA ARG A 67 9.08 1.68 4.05
C ARG A 67 8.75 3.17 3.98
N LEU A 68 7.55 3.57 4.40
CA LEU A 68 7.16 4.99 4.50
C LEU A 68 7.71 5.68 5.75
N SER A 69 7.91 4.95 6.84
CA SER A 69 8.42 5.49 8.11
C SER A 69 9.96 5.54 8.18
N GLN A 70 10.66 5.04 7.16
CA GLN A 70 12.10 5.25 7.07
C GLN A 70 12.36 6.70 6.66
N PRO A 71 13.28 7.41 7.33
CA PRO A 71 13.72 8.71 6.88
C PRO A 71 14.30 8.55 5.48
N SER A 72 13.57 9.02 4.47
CA SER A 72 14.13 9.21 3.15
C SER A 72 15.20 10.29 3.26
N THR A 73 16.43 9.97 2.86
CA THR A 73 17.44 10.99 2.51
C THR A 73 16.88 11.74 1.30
N ILE A 74 16.02 12.72 1.56
CA ILE A 74 15.61 13.71 0.59
C ILE A 74 16.65 14.81 0.72
N ASP A 75 17.72 14.72 -0.06
CA ASP A 75 18.53 15.89 -0.35
C ASP A 75 17.68 16.78 -1.28
N LEU A 76 17.11 17.84 -0.68
CA LEU A 76 16.48 18.96 -1.39
C LEU A 76 17.56 19.89 -1.94
#